data_AF-A0A921NS22-F1
#
_entry.id   AF-A0A921NS22-F1
#
_cell.length_a   1.000
_cell.length_b   1.000
_cell.length_c   1.000
_cell.angle_alpha   90.00
_cell.angle_beta   90.00
_cell.angle_gamma   90.00
#
_symmetry.space_group_name_H-M   'P 1'
#
loop_
_entity.id
_entity.type
_entity.pdbx_description
1 polymer ?
#
loop_
_entity_poly.entity_id
_entity_poly.type
_entity_poly.pdbx_seq_one_letter_code
_entity_poly.pdbx_strand_id
1 'polypeptide(L)'
;EVARGADYVVGIGGGKTLDTAKAVAHFLEKPMLILPTLASTDAPCTAISVIYNDDDTFNRYLFLSKNPDVVLADTRILAEQPPRFFAAGVGDGLATYFEARACFAAQRDNLILGNDGNMLKPTLIGFAIAQTCYETIKKYSAQAAFAVQKKAITAALENTIEATIYMSAVGAESGGCAAAHAIHNGMTNVHDLHGAQHGEKVVFGLFTQLVMEAAPMAEIEEVVDIAMAVGLPLTLEDLGLKHFKEAEWRKVAELACDKNDTMHNMPFTVTPDLVYDAIVATDALLHGFKRQKAMH
;
A
#
# COMPACT_ATOMS: atom_id res chain seq x y z
N GLU A 1 -4.64 29.25 -12.87
CA GLU A 1 -4.77 30.68 -12.48
C GLU A 1 -5.77 30.93 -11.35
N VAL A 2 -6.93 30.25 -11.30
CA VAL A 2 -7.99 30.49 -10.29
C VAL A 2 -7.57 30.28 -8.83
N ALA A 3 -6.57 29.44 -8.54
CA ALA A 3 -6.16 29.11 -7.16
C ALA A 3 -5.08 30.02 -6.55
N ARG A 4 -4.50 30.99 -7.29
CA ARG A 4 -3.40 31.82 -6.75
C ARG A 4 -3.82 32.75 -5.59
N GLY A 5 -5.11 33.07 -5.48
CA GLY A 5 -5.68 33.86 -4.38
C GLY A 5 -6.19 33.04 -3.19
N ALA A 6 -6.09 31.71 -3.20
CA ALA A 6 -6.52 30.87 -2.10
C ALA A 6 -5.52 30.92 -0.93
N ASP A 7 -6.04 30.90 0.29
CA ASP A 7 -5.21 30.84 1.52
C ASP A 7 -4.71 29.42 1.81
N TYR A 8 -5.49 28.40 1.44
CA TYR A 8 -5.20 26.98 1.64
C TYR A 8 -5.91 26.12 0.59
N VAL A 9 -5.47 24.86 0.43
CA VAL A 9 -6.09 23.86 -0.45
C VAL A 9 -6.74 22.78 0.41
N VAL A 10 -7.98 22.39 0.07
CA VAL A 10 -8.69 21.30 0.76
C VAL A 10 -8.99 20.18 -0.22
N GLY A 11 -8.49 18.98 0.05
CA GLY A 11 -8.82 17.76 -0.68
C GLY A 11 -9.83 16.93 0.10
N ILE A 12 -10.99 16.64 -0.49
CA ILE A 12 -12.03 15.80 0.11
C ILE A 12 -12.39 14.70 -0.88
N GLY A 13 -12.06 13.44 -0.58
CA GLY A 13 -12.33 12.31 -1.47
C GLY A 13 -11.45 11.09 -1.25
N GLY A 14 -11.34 10.26 -2.28
CA GLY A 14 -10.41 9.12 -2.34
C GLY A 14 -9.04 9.51 -2.92
N GLY A 15 -8.12 8.55 -3.05
CA GLY A 15 -6.70 8.75 -3.36
C GLY A 15 -6.41 9.74 -4.50
N LYS A 16 -7.03 9.58 -5.69
CA LYS A 16 -6.81 10.48 -6.84
C LYS A 16 -7.12 11.95 -6.52
N THR A 17 -8.19 12.20 -5.76
CA THR A 17 -8.56 13.55 -5.33
C THR A 17 -7.55 14.12 -4.34
N LEU A 18 -7.10 13.30 -3.39
CA LEU A 18 -6.15 13.72 -2.36
C LEU A 18 -4.76 14.01 -2.95
N ASP A 19 -4.26 13.14 -3.83
CA ASP A 19 -2.98 13.36 -4.53
C ASP A 19 -3.03 14.60 -5.42
N THR A 20 -4.16 14.84 -6.11
CA THR A 20 -4.35 16.08 -6.88
C THR A 20 -4.29 17.32 -5.97
N ALA A 21 -4.99 17.29 -4.84
CA ALA A 21 -4.98 18.40 -3.88
C ALA A 21 -3.58 18.65 -3.30
N LYS A 22 -2.86 17.59 -2.93
CA LYS A 22 -1.47 17.64 -2.46
C LYS A 22 -0.54 18.26 -3.51
N ALA A 23 -0.59 17.79 -4.75
CA ALA A 23 0.21 18.33 -5.85
C ALA A 23 -0.10 19.82 -6.12
N VAL A 24 -1.39 20.20 -6.15
CA VAL A 24 -1.80 21.60 -6.31
C VAL A 24 -1.28 22.47 -5.17
N ALA A 25 -1.40 22.02 -3.93
CA ALA A 25 -0.92 22.76 -2.76
C ALA A 25 0.61 22.93 -2.78
N HIS A 26 1.34 21.88 -3.18
CA HIS A 26 2.78 21.92 -3.33
C HIS A 26 3.23 22.97 -4.35
N PHE A 27 2.64 23.00 -5.55
CA PHE A 27 3.02 23.99 -6.58
C PHE A 27 2.55 25.41 -6.26
N LEU A 28 1.52 25.58 -5.43
CA LEU A 28 1.06 26.89 -4.97
C LEU A 28 1.76 27.37 -3.69
N GLU A 29 2.57 26.51 -3.07
CA GLU A 29 3.20 26.73 -1.76
C GLU A 29 2.17 27.14 -0.69
N LYS A 30 1.02 26.46 -0.68
CA LYS A 30 -0.09 26.73 0.26
C LYS A 30 -0.23 25.63 1.31
N PRO A 31 -0.74 25.95 2.51
CA PRO A 31 -1.20 24.95 3.45
C PRO A 31 -2.25 24.02 2.82
N MET A 32 -2.22 22.74 3.20
CA MET A 32 -3.12 21.72 2.67
C MET A 32 -3.84 20.95 3.78
N LEU A 33 -5.14 20.75 3.59
CA LEU A 33 -5.99 19.95 4.46
C LEU A 33 -6.53 18.76 3.66
N ILE A 34 -6.37 17.56 4.21
CA ILE A 34 -6.72 16.30 3.55
C ILE A 34 -7.80 15.58 4.36
N LEU A 35 -8.95 15.35 3.73
CA LEU A 35 -10.12 14.72 4.32
C LEU A 35 -10.43 13.44 3.53
N PRO A 36 -9.84 12.29 3.89
CA PRO A 36 -10.14 11.04 3.21
C PRO A 36 -11.60 10.64 3.44
N THR A 37 -12.30 10.28 2.37
CA THR A 37 -13.64 9.67 2.43
C THR A 37 -13.61 8.15 2.32
N LEU A 38 -12.42 7.59 2.12
CA LEU A 38 -12.13 6.15 2.08
C LEU A 38 -10.84 5.92 2.87
N ALA A 39 -10.80 4.86 3.68
CA ALA A 39 -9.59 4.39 4.35
C ALA A 39 -8.99 3.25 3.53
N SER A 40 -8.72 3.50 2.24
CA SER A 40 -8.33 2.50 1.25
C SER A 40 -6.86 2.47 0.89
N THR A 41 -6.12 3.50 1.30
CA THR A 41 -4.67 3.63 1.16
C THR A 41 -4.13 4.49 2.30
N ASP A 42 -2.81 4.47 2.49
CA ASP A 42 -2.13 5.31 3.47
C ASP A 42 -1.66 6.68 2.94
N ALA A 43 -1.88 6.92 1.64
CA ALA A 43 -1.60 8.19 0.96
C ALA A 43 -2.09 9.49 1.66
N PRO A 44 -3.16 9.52 2.48
CA PRO A 44 -3.62 10.79 3.07
C PRO A 44 -2.58 11.52 3.92
N CYS A 45 -1.65 10.83 4.57
CA CYS A 45 -0.66 11.44 5.45
C CYS A 45 0.71 11.66 4.78
N THR A 46 0.91 11.17 3.55
CA THR A 46 2.23 11.18 2.92
C THR A 46 2.56 12.50 2.21
N ALA A 47 3.83 12.89 2.26
CA ALA A 47 4.50 13.88 1.42
C ALA A 47 4.83 13.33 0.02
N ILE A 48 4.01 12.42 -0.51
CA ILE A 48 4.16 11.81 -1.83
C ILE A 48 2.83 11.91 -2.56
N SER A 49 2.84 12.28 -3.82
CA SER A 49 1.69 12.10 -4.71
C SER A 49 2.06 11.17 -5.85
N VAL A 50 1.22 10.19 -6.15
CA VAL A 50 1.45 9.29 -7.28
C VAL A 50 0.85 9.91 -8.54
N ILE A 51 1.70 10.14 -9.53
CA ILE A 51 1.26 10.65 -10.83
C ILE A 51 1.09 9.47 -11.77
N TYR A 52 -0.07 9.43 -12.43
CA TYR A 52 -0.42 8.44 -13.44
C TYR A 52 -0.48 9.09 -14.82
N ASN A 53 -0.31 8.27 -15.85
CA ASN A 53 -0.62 8.65 -17.22
C ASN A 53 -2.14 8.66 -17.44
N ASP A 54 -2.59 9.21 -18.58
CA ASP A 54 -4.02 9.24 -18.95
C ASP A 54 -4.62 7.83 -19.14
N ASP A 55 -3.79 6.80 -19.30
CA ASP A 55 -4.17 5.38 -19.39
C ASP A 55 -4.10 4.64 -18.04
N ASP A 56 -4.05 5.38 -16.92
CA ASP A 56 -3.98 4.88 -15.53
C ASP A 56 -2.72 4.07 -15.18
N THR A 57 -1.72 4.00 -16.08
CA THR A 57 -0.41 3.41 -15.76
C THR A 57 0.42 4.33 -14.86
N PHE A 58 1.25 3.74 -13.99
CA PHE A 58 2.17 4.50 -13.14
C PHE A 58 3.12 5.35 -13.99
N ASN A 59 3.28 6.63 -13.64
CA ASN A 59 4.24 7.53 -14.29
C ASN A 59 5.44 7.80 -13.37
N ARG A 60 5.20 8.41 -12.20
CA ARG A 60 6.26 8.78 -11.25
C ARG A 60 5.72 9.13 -9.87
N TYR A 61 6.60 9.10 -8.89
CA TYR A 61 6.39 9.76 -7.60
C TYR A 61 6.69 11.25 -7.69
N LEU A 62 5.79 12.07 -7.13
CA LEU A 62 6.03 13.48 -6.84
C LEU A 62 6.27 13.61 -5.32
N PHE A 63 7.53 13.76 -4.94
CA PHE A 63 7.91 14.07 -3.56
C PHE A 63 7.60 15.55 -3.26
N LEU A 64 6.82 15.78 -2.20
CA LEU A 64 6.38 17.09 -1.77
C LEU A 64 7.38 17.67 -0.76
N SER A 65 7.40 18.99 -0.63
CA SER A 65 8.27 19.69 0.33
C SER A 65 7.87 19.49 1.80
N LYS A 66 6.65 19.01 2.06
CA LYS A 66 6.11 18.69 3.39
C LYS A 66 4.92 17.74 3.28
N ASN A 67 4.65 17.00 4.36
CA ASN A 67 3.39 16.28 4.56
C ASN A 67 2.21 17.27 4.67
N PRO A 68 0.96 16.80 4.54
CA PRO A 68 -0.22 17.62 4.77
C PRO A 68 -0.24 18.31 6.15
N ASP A 69 -0.72 19.55 6.19
CA ASP A 69 -0.78 20.32 7.46
C ASP A 69 -1.86 19.77 8.41
N VAL A 70 -2.95 19.24 7.85
CA VAL A 70 -4.01 18.56 8.60
C VAL A 70 -4.52 17.36 7.80
N VAL A 71 -4.64 16.22 8.47
CA VAL A 71 -5.43 15.08 7.99
C VAL A 71 -6.61 14.89 8.94
N LEU A 72 -7.83 14.95 8.42
CA LEU A 72 -9.05 14.79 9.21
C LEU A 72 -9.86 13.59 8.69
N ALA A 73 -9.71 12.47 9.40
CA ALA A 73 -10.43 11.23 9.14
C ALA A 73 -11.74 11.19 9.95
N ASP A 74 -12.87 11.59 9.36
CA ASP A 74 -14.18 11.48 10.02
C ASP A 74 -14.66 10.02 10.00
N THR A 75 -14.64 9.38 11.17
CA THR A 75 -14.99 7.95 11.31
C THR A 75 -16.44 7.65 10.97
N ARG A 76 -17.35 8.64 10.97
CA ARG A 76 -18.73 8.46 10.50
C ARG A 76 -18.77 8.31 8.99
N ILE A 77 -18.00 9.11 8.26
CA ILE A 77 -17.87 8.98 6.80
C ILE A 77 -17.17 7.66 6.46
N LEU A 78 -16.07 7.34 7.16
CA LEU A 78 -15.28 6.15 6.90
C LEU A 78 -16.01 4.84 7.29
N ALA A 79 -16.93 4.87 8.25
CA ALA A 79 -17.79 3.71 8.55
C ALA A 79 -18.78 3.41 7.43
N GLU A 80 -19.13 4.40 6.59
CA GLU A 80 -20.05 4.24 5.46
C GLU A 80 -19.38 3.77 4.17
N GLN A 81 -18.05 3.68 4.13
CA GLN A 81 -17.32 3.25 2.94
C GLN A 81 -17.71 1.81 2.52
N PRO A 82 -17.71 1.49 1.22
CA PRO A 82 -17.92 0.11 0.80
C PRO A 82 -16.84 -0.82 1.38
N PRO A 83 -17.18 -2.02 1.90
CA PRO A 83 -16.24 -2.91 2.57
C PRO A 83 -14.98 -3.24 1.76
N ARG A 84 -15.09 -3.31 0.43
CA ARG A 84 -13.95 -3.54 -0.47
C ARG A 84 -12.84 -2.48 -0.33
N PHE A 85 -13.21 -1.21 -0.16
CA PHE A 85 -12.22 -0.13 0.03
C PHE A 85 -11.54 -0.21 1.39
N PHE A 86 -12.28 -0.57 2.43
CA PHE A 86 -11.70 -0.84 3.75
C PHE A 86 -10.72 -2.02 3.69
N ALA A 87 -11.10 -3.13 3.05
CA ALA A 87 -10.23 -4.28 2.86
C ALA A 87 -8.95 -3.90 2.11
N ALA A 88 -9.05 -3.11 1.04
CA ALA A 88 -7.90 -2.58 0.33
C ALA A 88 -6.96 -1.79 1.26
N GLY A 89 -7.47 -0.90 2.11
CA GLY A 89 -6.62 -0.16 3.06
C GLY A 89 -5.92 -1.06 4.07
N VAL A 90 -6.57 -2.16 4.51
CA VAL A 90 -5.91 -3.19 5.31
C VAL A 90 -4.78 -3.87 4.54
N GLY A 91 -4.99 -4.17 3.26
CA GLY A 91 -3.97 -4.79 2.40
C GLY A 91 -2.73 -3.91 2.22
N ASP A 92 -2.94 -2.61 2.06
CA ASP A 92 -1.87 -1.59 2.00
C ASP A 92 -1.10 -1.51 3.34
N GLY A 93 -1.84 -1.36 4.45
CA GLY A 93 -1.25 -1.24 5.78
C GLY A 93 -0.55 -2.51 6.29
N LEU A 94 -0.89 -3.69 5.78
CA LEU A 94 -0.16 -4.92 6.07
C LEU A 94 1.28 -4.86 5.55
N ALA A 95 1.49 -4.34 4.33
CA ALA A 95 2.81 -4.30 3.70
C ALA A 95 3.80 -3.41 4.45
N THR A 96 3.32 -2.37 5.12
CA THR A 96 4.15 -1.37 5.82
C THR A 96 5.20 -2.02 6.73
N TYR A 97 4.81 -2.99 7.55
CA TYR A 97 5.75 -3.62 8.49
C TYR A 97 6.82 -4.43 7.76
N PHE A 98 6.43 -5.26 6.81
CA PHE A 98 7.34 -6.17 6.13
C PHE A 98 8.32 -5.41 5.23
N GLU A 99 7.87 -4.37 4.55
CA GLU A 99 8.75 -3.50 3.77
C GLU A 99 9.68 -2.67 4.66
N ALA A 100 9.15 -2.04 5.72
CA ALA A 100 9.99 -1.31 6.66
C ALA A 100 11.01 -2.24 7.35
N ARG A 101 10.64 -3.50 7.63
CA ARG A 101 11.56 -4.53 8.15
C ARG A 101 12.69 -4.81 7.17
N ALA A 102 12.38 -5.00 5.88
CA ALA A 102 13.39 -5.21 4.85
C ALA A 102 14.35 -4.01 4.76
N CYS A 103 13.81 -2.79 4.68
CA CYS A 103 14.60 -1.56 4.61
C CYS A 103 15.48 -1.35 5.86
N PHE A 104 14.91 -1.55 7.05
CA PHE A 104 15.60 -1.38 8.32
C PHE A 104 16.73 -2.40 8.50
N ALA A 105 16.47 -3.68 8.21
CA ALA A 105 17.48 -4.73 8.29
C ALA A 105 18.64 -4.50 7.30
N ALA A 106 18.33 -3.99 6.10
CA ALA A 106 19.32 -3.71 5.06
C ALA A 106 20.02 -2.35 5.21
N GLN A 107 19.58 -1.50 6.14
CA GLN A 107 20.00 -0.08 6.25
C GLN A 107 19.84 0.68 4.91
N ARG A 108 18.74 0.35 4.20
CA ARG A 108 18.36 0.93 2.92
C ARG A 108 17.60 2.24 3.12
N ASP A 109 17.03 2.77 2.05
CA ASP A 109 16.44 4.09 2.05
C ASP A 109 14.99 4.04 2.53
N ASN A 110 14.55 5.11 3.19
CA ASN A 110 13.14 5.38 3.46
C ASN A 110 12.56 6.24 2.33
N LEU A 111 11.37 6.84 2.50
CA LEU A 111 10.73 7.65 1.45
C LEU A 111 10.83 9.17 1.70
N ILE A 112 11.69 9.60 2.62
CA ILE A 112 11.87 11.01 2.95
C ILE A 112 13.06 11.55 2.16
N LEU A 113 12.79 12.50 1.27
CA LEU A 113 13.83 13.18 0.49
C LEU A 113 14.63 14.14 1.38
N GLY A 114 15.92 13.87 1.55
CA GLY A 114 16.87 14.73 2.24
C GLY A 114 17.23 15.98 1.45
N ASN A 115 17.78 16.98 2.15
CA ASN A 115 18.21 18.24 1.54
C ASN A 115 19.36 18.08 0.54
N ASP A 116 20.08 16.95 0.58
CA ASP A 116 21.15 16.58 -0.35
C ASP A 116 20.63 15.88 -1.62
N GLY A 117 19.31 15.69 -1.73
CA GLY A 117 18.66 15.03 -2.87
C GLY A 117 18.62 13.50 -2.77
N ASN A 118 19.10 12.91 -1.67
CA ASN A 118 19.04 11.47 -1.43
C ASN A 118 17.92 11.14 -0.44
N MET A 119 17.38 9.93 -0.53
CA MET A 119 16.46 9.44 0.50
C MET A 119 17.19 9.22 1.83
N LEU A 120 16.48 9.50 2.93
CA LEU A 120 17.01 9.30 4.28
C LEU A 120 16.97 7.81 4.68
N LYS A 121 17.49 7.50 5.86
CA LYS A 121 17.49 6.14 6.41
C LYS A 121 16.31 5.90 7.36
N PRO A 122 15.82 4.65 7.46
CA PRO A 122 14.81 4.26 8.41
C PRO A 122 15.16 4.69 9.83
N THR A 123 14.19 5.25 10.56
CA THR A 123 14.37 5.63 11.96
C THR A 123 13.83 4.56 12.90
N LEU A 124 14.34 4.49 14.13
CA LEU A 124 13.82 3.59 15.15
C LEU A 124 12.31 3.80 15.39
N ILE A 125 11.87 5.06 15.40
CA ILE A 125 10.45 5.39 15.59
C ILE A 125 9.61 5.01 14.37
N GLY A 126 10.10 5.23 13.14
CA GLY A 126 9.42 4.79 11.92
C GLY A 126 9.20 3.28 11.90
N PHE A 127 10.23 2.51 12.25
CA PHE A 127 10.12 1.05 12.35
C PHE A 127 9.15 0.61 13.47
N ALA A 128 9.20 1.24 14.64
CA ALA A 128 8.28 0.94 15.74
C ALA A 128 6.80 1.23 15.39
N ILE A 129 6.55 2.30 14.64
CA ILE A 129 5.21 2.63 14.13
C ILE A 129 4.75 1.61 13.10
N ALA A 130 5.61 1.21 12.16
CA ALA A 130 5.29 0.17 11.18
C ALA A 130 4.92 -1.16 11.86
N GLN A 131 5.67 -1.57 12.89
CA GLN A 131 5.33 -2.75 13.70
C GLN A 131 3.99 -2.58 14.44
N THR A 132 3.73 -1.40 15.01
CA THR A 132 2.46 -1.11 15.69
C THR A 132 1.28 -1.13 14.72
N CYS A 133 1.48 -0.69 13.47
CA CYS A 133 0.49 -0.79 12.38
C CYS A 133 0.07 -2.24 12.18
N TYR A 134 1.04 -3.15 11.96
CA TYR A 134 0.79 -4.57 11.75
C TYR A 134 0.06 -5.22 12.92
N GLU A 135 0.54 -5.02 14.15
CA GLU A 135 -0.10 -5.58 15.34
C GLU A 135 -1.53 -5.06 15.54
N THR A 136 -1.78 -3.79 15.21
CA THR A 136 -3.12 -3.19 15.30
C THR A 136 -4.05 -3.79 14.25
N ILE A 137 -3.60 -3.94 13.00
CA ILE A 137 -4.36 -4.58 11.93
C ILE A 137 -4.66 -6.04 12.30
N LYS A 138 -3.66 -6.81 12.70
CA LYS A 138 -3.80 -8.21 13.13
C LYS A 138 -4.84 -8.37 14.23
N LYS A 139 -4.86 -7.45 15.20
CA LYS A 139 -5.75 -7.52 16.37
C LYS A 139 -7.20 -7.11 16.06
N TYR A 140 -7.42 -6.09 15.24
CA TYR A 140 -8.72 -5.42 15.14
C TYR A 140 -9.40 -5.52 13.78
N SER A 141 -8.67 -5.77 12.69
CA SER A 141 -9.19 -5.64 11.32
C SER A 141 -10.40 -6.54 11.04
N ALA A 142 -10.43 -7.77 11.54
CA ALA A 142 -11.57 -8.67 11.39
C ALA A 142 -12.86 -8.09 12.03
N GLN A 143 -12.76 -7.54 13.25
CA GLN A 143 -13.90 -6.89 13.91
C GLN A 143 -14.31 -5.60 13.18
N ALA A 144 -13.32 -4.82 12.73
CA ALA A 144 -13.53 -3.60 11.97
C ALA A 144 -14.22 -3.86 10.63
N ALA A 145 -13.92 -4.96 9.94
CA ALA A 145 -14.59 -5.35 8.69
C ALA A 145 -16.11 -5.54 8.90
N PHE A 146 -16.52 -6.22 9.98
CA PHE A 146 -17.94 -6.32 10.33
C PHE A 146 -18.56 -4.98 10.70
N ALA A 147 -17.81 -4.10 11.37
CA ALA A 147 -18.25 -2.75 11.71
C ALA A 147 -18.57 -1.94 10.43
N VAL A 148 -17.69 -1.96 9.42
CA VAL A 148 -17.92 -1.32 8.11
C VAL A 148 -19.12 -1.94 7.38
N GLN A 149 -19.23 -3.27 7.36
CA GLN A 149 -20.40 -3.95 6.76
C GLN A 149 -21.74 -3.53 7.38
N LYS A 150 -21.72 -3.15 8.66
CA LYS A 150 -22.91 -2.69 9.39
C LYS A 150 -22.97 -1.17 9.55
N LYS A 151 -22.04 -0.42 8.95
CA LYS A 151 -21.92 1.03 9.07
C LYS A 151 -21.92 1.49 10.53
N ALA A 152 -21.26 0.70 11.38
CA ALA A 152 -21.18 0.93 12.81
C ALA A 152 -19.79 1.45 13.18
N ILE A 153 -19.74 2.37 14.14
CA ILE A 153 -18.48 2.89 14.68
C ILE A 153 -18.17 2.11 15.94
N THR A 154 -16.99 1.50 15.97
CA THR A 154 -16.49 0.72 17.11
C THR A 154 -15.03 1.06 17.35
N ALA A 155 -14.52 0.81 18.55
CA ALA A 155 -13.09 1.00 18.84
C ALA A 155 -12.19 0.18 17.91
N ALA A 156 -12.62 -1.02 17.48
CA ALA A 156 -11.88 -1.81 16.51
C ALA A 156 -11.78 -1.09 15.15
N LEU A 157 -12.89 -0.49 14.68
CA LEU A 157 -12.89 0.30 13.45
C LEU A 157 -11.97 1.52 13.57
N GLU A 158 -12.08 2.29 14.64
CA GLU A 158 -11.25 3.50 14.83
C GLU A 158 -9.76 3.15 14.90
N ASN A 159 -9.40 2.10 15.64
CA ASN A 159 -8.02 1.62 15.70
C ASN A 159 -7.51 1.14 14.33
N THR A 160 -8.33 0.42 13.54
CA THR A 160 -7.92 -0.01 12.20
C THR A 160 -7.81 1.18 11.23
N ILE A 161 -8.69 2.20 11.33
CA ILE A 161 -8.58 3.42 10.54
C ILE A 161 -7.30 4.19 10.88
N GLU A 162 -6.94 4.31 12.16
CA GLU A 162 -5.67 4.91 12.56
C GLU A 162 -4.47 4.13 12.00
N ALA A 163 -4.54 2.80 12.06
CA ALA A 163 -3.49 1.94 11.50
C ALA A 163 -3.33 2.16 10.00
N THR A 164 -4.41 2.09 9.22
CA THR A 164 -4.34 2.17 7.75
C THR A 164 -4.10 3.57 7.20
N ILE A 165 -4.46 4.63 7.93
CA ILE A 165 -4.25 6.02 7.48
C ILE A 165 -2.97 6.62 8.05
N TYR A 166 -2.75 6.54 9.36
CA TYR A 166 -1.65 7.26 10.02
C TYR A 166 -0.44 6.37 10.24
N MET A 167 -0.61 5.22 10.91
CA MET A 167 0.53 4.36 11.24
C MET A 167 1.17 3.77 9.99
N SER A 168 0.36 3.35 9.01
CA SER A 168 0.83 2.87 7.71
C SER A 168 1.67 3.93 7.01
N ALA A 169 1.15 5.15 6.88
CA ALA A 169 1.82 6.23 6.16
C ALA A 169 3.15 6.64 6.81
N VAL A 170 3.15 6.85 8.13
CA VAL A 170 4.36 7.23 8.86
C VAL A 170 5.36 6.07 8.87
N GLY A 171 4.88 4.83 9.01
CA GLY A 171 5.68 3.63 8.93
C GLY A 171 6.33 3.44 7.56
N ALA A 172 5.59 3.68 6.47
CA ALA A 172 6.08 3.59 5.11
C ALA A 172 7.08 4.71 4.81
N GLU A 173 6.77 5.97 5.15
CA GLU A 173 7.69 7.08 4.88
C GLU A 173 8.97 7.02 5.69
N SER A 174 8.84 6.77 6.99
CA SER A 174 9.98 6.81 7.92
C SER A 174 10.67 5.45 8.06
N GLY A 175 10.08 4.37 7.53
CA GLY A 175 10.61 3.01 7.56
C GLY A 175 11.02 2.47 6.19
N GLY A 176 10.37 2.90 5.11
CA GLY A 176 10.67 2.56 3.71
C GLY A 176 9.71 1.54 3.08
N CYS A 177 9.63 1.60 1.75
CA CYS A 177 8.99 0.58 0.90
C CYS A 177 10.04 -0.30 0.21
N ALA A 178 9.66 -1.50 -0.20
CA ALA A 178 10.55 -2.51 -0.75
C ALA A 178 9.89 -3.27 -1.92
N ALA A 179 9.84 -4.60 -1.88
CA ALA A 179 9.38 -5.40 -3.02
C ALA A 179 7.86 -5.35 -3.22
N ALA A 180 7.05 -5.28 -2.16
CA ALA A 180 5.60 -5.33 -2.29
C ALA A 180 5.05 -4.20 -3.17
N HIS A 181 5.48 -2.97 -2.91
CA HIS A 181 5.09 -1.80 -3.72
C HIS A 181 5.72 -1.79 -5.12
N ALA A 182 6.96 -2.26 -5.27
CA ALA A 182 7.58 -2.36 -6.59
C ALA A 182 6.84 -3.38 -7.49
N ILE A 183 6.39 -4.50 -6.93
CA ILE A 183 5.58 -5.49 -7.65
C ILE A 183 4.19 -4.93 -7.96
N HIS A 184 3.57 -4.21 -7.03
CA HIS A 184 2.34 -3.45 -7.29
C HIS A 184 2.49 -2.55 -8.53
N ASN A 185 3.56 -1.77 -8.60
CA ASN A 185 3.81 -0.85 -9.70
C ASN A 185 3.94 -1.59 -11.03
N GLY A 186 4.71 -2.69 -11.06
CA GLY A 186 4.79 -3.56 -12.23
C GLY A 186 3.40 -4.06 -12.68
N MET A 187 2.55 -4.48 -11.73
CA MET A 187 1.19 -4.98 -12.02
C MET A 187 0.26 -3.91 -12.61
N THR A 188 0.56 -2.62 -12.51
CA THR A 188 -0.23 -1.56 -13.19
C THR A 188 -0.18 -1.67 -14.71
N ASN A 189 0.84 -2.35 -15.25
CA ASN A 189 0.98 -2.64 -16.68
C ASN A 189 0.08 -3.79 -17.16
N VAL A 190 -0.56 -4.53 -16.25
CA VAL A 190 -1.49 -5.62 -16.59
C VAL A 190 -2.91 -5.07 -16.66
N HIS A 191 -3.43 -4.90 -17.87
CA HIS A 191 -4.74 -4.25 -18.10
C HIS A 191 -5.91 -5.01 -17.42
N ASP A 192 -5.84 -6.34 -17.33
CA ASP A 192 -6.87 -7.13 -16.63
C ASP A 192 -7.00 -6.74 -15.15
N LEU A 193 -5.93 -6.20 -14.53
CA LEU A 193 -5.89 -5.81 -13.13
C LEU A 193 -6.27 -4.34 -12.89
N HIS A 194 -6.69 -3.58 -13.91
CA HIS A 194 -7.11 -2.18 -13.74
C HIS A 194 -8.36 -2.03 -12.87
N GLY A 195 -9.16 -3.10 -12.71
CA GLY A 195 -10.29 -3.13 -11.78
C GLY A 195 -9.91 -3.41 -10.32
N ALA A 196 -8.68 -3.82 -10.03
CA ALA A 196 -8.19 -4.07 -8.68
C ALA A 196 -7.74 -2.77 -8.01
N GLN A 197 -8.02 -2.65 -6.70
CA GLN A 197 -7.61 -1.53 -5.88
C GLN A 197 -6.10 -1.59 -5.57
N HIS A 198 -5.52 -0.45 -5.20
CA HIS A 198 -4.10 -0.34 -4.79
C HIS A 198 -3.73 -1.40 -3.76
N GLY A 199 -4.39 -1.41 -2.61
CA GLY A 199 -4.08 -2.36 -1.53
C GLY A 199 -4.37 -3.83 -1.84
N GLU A 200 -5.25 -4.12 -2.81
CA GLU A 200 -5.48 -5.49 -3.31
C GLU A 200 -4.25 -5.99 -4.09
N LYS A 201 -3.65 -5.12 -4.90
CA LYS A 201 -2.38 -5.41 -5.59
C LYS A 201 -1.19 -5.43 -4.63
N VAL A 202 -1.13 -4.49 -3.67
CA VAL A 202 -0.04 -4.43 -2.68
C VAL A 202 0.00 -5.71 -1.84
N VAL A 203 -1.14 -6.24 -1.37
CA VAL A 203 -1.13 -7.48 -0.58
C VAL A 203 -0.65 -8.69 -1.38
N PHE A 204 -0.95 -8.77 -2.69
CA PHE A 204 -0.37 -9.80 -3.56
C PHE A 204 1.15 -9.61 -3.72
N GLY A 205 1.60 -8.36 -3.88
CA GLY A 205 3.01 -8.01 -3.87
C GLY A 205 3.71 -8.39 -2.56
N LEU A 206 3.04 -8.22 -1.42
CA LEU A 206 3.53 -8.62 -0.10
C LEU A 206 3.72 -10.13 -0.02
N PHE A 207 2.75 -10.94 -0.46
CA PHE A 207 2.94 -12.39 -0.50
C PHE A 207 4.13 -12.78 -1.38
N THR A 208 4.30 -12.10 -2.51
CA THR A 208 5.44 -12.33 -3.40
C THR A 208 6.77 -11.94 -2.74
N GLN A 209 6.81 -10.83 -2.00
CA GLN A 209 7.95 -10.44 -1.19
C GLN A 209 8.30 -11.53 -0.17
N LEU A 210 7.32 -12.03 0.59
CA LEU A 210 7.53 -13.08 1.59
C LEU A 210 8.03 -14.39 0.96
N VAL A 211 7.56 -14.74 -0.24
CA VAL A 211 8.08 -15.88 -1.00
C VAL A 211 9.54 -15.66 -1.41
N MET A 212 9.90 -14.47 -1.90
CA MET A 212 11.31 -14.14 -2.22
C MET A 212 12.22 -14.15 -0.99
N GLU A 213 11.70 -13.75 0.17
CA GLU A 213 12.40 -13.78 1.45
C GLU A 213 12.56 -15.21 2.00
N ALA A 214 11.91 -16.21 1.39
CA ALA A 214 11.74 -17.55 1.95
C ALA A 214 11.22 -17.49 3.40
N ALA A 215 10.24 -16.62 3.64
CA ALA A 215 9.66 -16.38 4.95
C ALA A 215 9.07 -17.68 5.55
N PRO A 216 9.08 -17.85 6.88
CA PRO A 216 8.44 -18.99 7.52
C PRO A 216 6.96 -19.12 7.12
N MET A 217 6.50 -20.34 6.85
CA MET A 217 5.12 -20.55 6.39
C MET A 217 4.07 -20.02 7.36
N ALA A 218 4.32 -20.09 8.67
CA ALA A 218 3.44 -19.53 9.70
C ALA A 218 3.23 -18.01 9.57
N GLU A 219 4.25 -17.28 9.08
CA GLU A 219 4.14 -15.85 8.83
C GLU A 219 3.24 -15.57 7.61
N ILE A 220 3.42 -16.34 6.53
CA ILE A 220 2.56 -16.26 5.33
C ILE A 220 1.10 -16.61 5.70
N GLU A 221 0.90 -17.69 6.45
CA GLU A 221 -0.42 -18.14 6.94
C GLU A 221 -1.13 -17.06 7.74
N GLU A 222 -0.42 -16.36 8.63
CA GLU A 222 -0.99 -15.28 9.43
C GLU A 222 -1.49 -14.13 8.54
N VAL A 223 -0.69 -13.72 7.54
CA VAL A 223 -1.11 -12.67 6.59
C VAL A 223 -2.28 -13.13 5.72
N VAL A 224 -2.29 -14.40 5.29
CA VAL A 224 -3.42 -14.99 4.54
C VAL A 224 -4.69 -14.98 5.39
N ASP A 225 -4.62 -15.38 6.66
CA ASP A 225 -5.77 -15.41 7.55
C ASP A 225 -6.35 -14.01 7.79
N ILE A 226 -5.49 -12.99 7.97
CA ILE A 226 -5.93 -11.60 8.07
C ILE A 226 -6.60 -11.15 6.75
N ALA A 227 -5.96 -11.41 5.62
CA ALA A 227 -6.47 -11.02 4.30
C ALA A 227 -7.85 -11.63 4.03
N MET A 228 -8.02 -12.93 4.30
CA MET A 228 -9.31 -13.60 4.16
C MET A 228 -10.36 -13.05 5.13
N ALA A 229 -9.99 -12.73 6.37
CA ALA A 229 -10.92 -12.23 7.38
C ALA A 229 -11.55 -10.87 7.01
N VAL A 230 -10.82 -10.03 6.26
CA VAL A 230 -11.34 -8.75 5.76
C VAL A 230 -11.88 -8.80 4.33
N GLY A 231 -11.75 -9.94 3.65
CA GLY A 231 -12.23 -10.15 2.28
C GLY A 231 -11.32 -9.61 1.18
N LEU A 232 -10.00 -9.58 1.41
CA LEU A 232 -9.03 -9.26 0.37
C LEU A 232 -8.94 -10.40 -0.67
N PRO A 233 -8.71 -10.07 -1.95
CA PRO A 233 -8.35 -11.06 -2.96
C PRO A 233 -6.98 -11.66 -2.65
N LEU A 234 -6.79 -12.94 -2.97
CA LEU A 234 -5.51 -13.62 -2.74
C LEU A 234 -4.80 -13.95 -4.04
N THR A 235 -5.50 -14.48 -5.05
CA THR A 235 -4.85 -14.94 -6.29
C THR A 235 -4.90 -13.88 -7.38
N LEU A 236 -4.10 -14.06 -8.44
CA LEU A 236 -4.19 -13.21 -9.63
C LEU A 236 -5.58 -13.26 -10.27
N GLU A 237 -6.22 -14.43 -10.24
CA GLU A 237 -7.62 -14.60 -10.67
C GLU A 237 -8.58 -13.74 -9.83
N ASP A 238 -8.41 -13.68 -8.51
CA ASP A 238 -9.24 -12.84 -7.63
C ASP A 238 -9.06 -11.34 -7.91
N LEU A 239 -7.85 -10.94 -8.33
CA LEU A 239 -7.56 -9.57 -8.77
C LEU A 239 -8.17 -9.25 -10.16
N GLY A 240 -8.70 -10.25 -10.86
CA GLY A 240 -9.36 -10.10 -12.15
C GLY A 240 -8.55 -10.57 -13.36
N LEU A 241 -7.38 -11.22 -13.17
CA LEU A 241 -6.61 -11.78 -14.27
C LEU A 241 -7.42 -12.86 -15.00
N LYS A 242 -7.62 -12.71 -16.30
CA LYS A 242 -8.40 -13.68 -17.10
C LYS A 242 -7.52 -14.78 -17.68
N HIS A 243 -6.35 -14.38 -18.19
CA HIS A 243 -5.40 -15.28 -18.83
C HIS A 243 -3.97 -14.90 -18.47
N PHE A 244 -3.23 -15.84 -17.90
CA PHE A 244 -1.81 -15.63 -17.60
C PHE A 244 -0.98 -15.65 -18.88
N LYS A 245 -0.27 -14.55 -19.16
CA LYS A 245 0.65 -14.42 -20.29
C LYS A 245 2.05 -14.21 -19.76
N GLU A 246 2.93 -15.20 -19.92
CA GLU A 246 4.30 -15.15 -19.40
C GLU A 246 5.04 -13.86 -19.79
N ALA A 247 4.96 -13.43 -21.05
CA ALA A 247 5.62 -12.21 -21.51
C ALA A 247 5.18 -10.94 -20.76
N GLU A 248 3.90 -10.86 -20.38
CA GLU A 248 3.36 -9.72 -19.61
C GLU A 248 3.88 -9.74 -18.17
N TRP A 249 3.93 -10.91 -17.54
CA TRP A 249 4.42 -11.06 -16.16
C TRP A 249 5.94 -10.97 -16.05
N ARG A 250 6.69 -11.34 -17.08
CA ARG A 250 8.12 -10.98 -17.19
C ARG A 250 8.28 -9.47 -17.27
N LYS A 251 7.39 -8.77 -17.99
CA LYS A 251 7.44 -7.30 -18.04
C LYS A 251 7.11 -6.66 -16.69
N VAL A 252 6.14 -7.20 -15.94
CA VAL A 252 5.86 -6.80 -14.55
C VAL A 252 7.12 -6.90 -13.70
N ALA A 253 7.83 -8.04 -13.77
CA ALA A 253 9.05 -8.26 -13.02
C ALA A 253 10.20 -7.31 -13.40
N GLU A 254 10.37 -7.03 -14.71
CA GLU A 254 11.34 -6.02 -15.17
C GLU A 254 11.04 -4.64 -14.62
N LEU A 255 9.78 -4.20 -14.67
CA LEU A 255 9.35 -2.89 -14.19
C LEU A 255 9.51 -2.77 -12.67
N ALA A 256 9.17 -3.82 -11.92
CA ALA A 256 9.38 -3.87 -10.48
C ALA A 256 10.87 -3.74 -10.12
N CYS A 257 11.78 -4.20 -10.97
CA CYS A 257 13.22 -4.06 -10.79
C CYS A 257 13.80 -2.75 -11.39
N ASP A 258 12.99 -1.79 -11.81
CA ASP A 258 13.49 -0.51 -12.31
C ASP A 258 14.31 0.20 -11.21
N LYS A 259 15.42 0.82 -11.61
CA LYS A 259 16.33 1.51 -10.70
C LYS A 259 15.69 2.66 -9.92
N ASN A 260 14.56 3.20 -10.41
CA ASN A 260 13.83 4.29 -9.78
C ASN A 260 12.67 3.78 -8.89
N ASP A 261 12.47 2.45 -8.79
CA ASP A 261 11.45 1.84 -7.94
C ASP A 261 12.08 1.23 -6.67
N THR A 262 11.28 0.72 -5.74
CA THR A 262 11.70 0.40 -4.36
C THR A 262 12.33 -0.97 -4.16
N MET A 263 12.38 -1.82 -5.20
CA MET A 263 12.92 -3.18 -5.11
C MET A 263 14.37 -3.25 -4.62
N HIS A 264 15.18 -2.22 -4.93
CA HIS A 264 16.58 -2.14 -4.50
C HIS A 264 16.76 -2.06 -2.97
N ASN A 265 15.68 -1.82 -2.22
CA ASN A 265 15.69 -1.79 -0.76
C ASN A 265 15.65 -3.20 -0.12
N MET A 266 15.47 -4.26 -0.89
CA MET A 266 15.52 -5.62 -0.36
C MET A 266 16.92 -5.95 0.20
N PRO A 267 17.00 -6.76 1.29
CA PRO A 267 18.27 -7.09 1.97
C PRO A 267 19.14 -8.09 1.19
N PHE A 268 18.72 -8.50 0.00
CA PHE A 268 19.43 -9.42 -0.88
C PHE A 268 19.31 -8.95 -2.34
N THR A 269 20.15 -9.48 -3.21
CA THR A 269 20.08 -9.19 -4.64
C THR A 269 18.80 -9.76 -5.23
N VAL A 270 17.99 -8.89 -5.86
CA VAL A 270 16.79 -9.29 -6.58
C VAL A 270 16.99 -9.08 -8.08
N THR A 271 16.58 -10.07 -8.88
CA THR A 271 16.59 -10.02 -10.34
C THR A 271 15.17 -10.14 -10.89
N PRO A 272 14.88 -9.66 -12.12
CA PRO A 272 13.58 -9.87 -12.75
C PRO A 272 13.16 -11.35 -12.82
N ASP A 273 14.10 -12.27 -13.06
CA ASP A 273 13.79 -13.71 -13.07
C ASP A 273 13.35 -14.20 -11.69
N LEU A 274 14.01 -13.76 -10.61
CA LEU A 274 13.59 -14.09 -9.24
C LEU A 274 12.19 -13.57 -8.94
N VAL A 275 11.89 -12.33 -9.33
CA VAL A 275 10.56 -11.73 -9.11
C VAL A 275 9.50 -12.49 -9.90
N TYR A 276 9.76 -12.82 -11.16
CA TYR A 276 8.84 -13.60 -11.98
C TYR A 276 8.54 -14.97 -11.37
N ASP A 277 9.58 -15.73 -11.01
CA ASP A 277 9.42 -17.05 -10.42
C ASP A 277 8.67 -16.98 -9.07
N ALA A 278 8.93 -15.94 -8.28
CA ALA A 278 8.22 -15.70 -7.03
C ALA A 278 6.73 -15.34 -7.24
N ILE A 279 6.38 -14.56 -8.27
CA ILE A 279 4.98 -14.27 -8.62
C ILE A 279 4.23 -15.56 -8.96
N VAL A 280 4.83 -16.41 -9.80
CA VAL A 280 4.25 -17.70 -10.21
C VAL A 280 4.07 -18.62 -8.99
N ALA A 281 5.09 -18.73 -8.14
CA ALA A 281 5.03 -19.53 -6.93
C ALA A 281 3.99 -19.01 -5.93
N THR A 282 3.87 -17.68 -5.80
CA THR A 282 2.92 -17.01 -4.92
C THR A 282 1.48 -17.30 -5.33
N ASP A 283 1.15 -17.15 -6.61
CA ASP A 283 -0.19 -17.44 -7.11
C ASP A 283 -0.57 -18.90 -6.86
N ALA A 284 0.34 -19.84 -7.14
CA ALA A 284 0.13 -21.26 -6.87
C ALA A 284 -0.06 -21.58 -5.37
N LEU A 285 0.73 -20.94 -4.50
CA LEU A 285 0.66 -21.08 -3.05
C LEU A 285 -0.70 -20.59 -2.52
N LEU A 286 -1.16 -19.41 -2.96
CA LEU A 286 -2.41 -18.80 -2.54
C LEU A 286 -3.63 -19.57 -3.04
N HIS A 287 -3.57 -20.15 -4.24
CA HIS A 287 -4.56 -21.15 -4.69
C HIS A 287 -4.59 -22.38 -3.78
N GLY A 288 -3.44 -22.81 -3.24
CA GLY A 288 -3.34 -23.87 -2.24
C GLY A 288 -4.11 -23.55 -0.96
N PHE A 289 -3.88 -22.36 -0.39
CA PHE A 289 -4.57 -21.90 0.81
C PHE A 289 -6.09 -21.82 0.61
N LYS A 290 -6.55 -21.26 -0.51
CA LYS A 290 -7.98 -21.19 -0.84
C LYS A 290 -8.63 -22.57 -0.88
N ARG A 291 -7.97 -23.56 -1.50
CA ARG A 291 -8.48 -24.94 -1.55
C ARG A 291 -8.56 -25.57 -0.16
N GLN A 292 -7.55 -25.40 0.68
CA GLN A 292 -7.54 -25.97 2.03
C GLN A 292 -8.66 -25.41 2.91
N LYS A 293 -8.88 -24.08 2.86
CA LYS A 293 -9.95 -23.43 3.62
C LYS A 293 -11.35 -23.76 3.10
N ALA A 294 -11.51 -24.04 1.81
CA ALA A 294 -12.79 -24.50 1.25
C ALA A 294 -13.16 -25.95 1.66
N MET A 295 -12.20 -26.74 2.15
CA MET A 295 -12.42 -28.11 2.62
C MET A 295 -12.76 -28.21 4.11
N HIS A 296 -12.64 -27.12 4.87
CA HIS A 296 -12.94 -27.05 6.31
C HIS A 296 -14.18 -26.19 6.55
#